data_AF-A0A949YFX0-F1
#
_entry.id   AF-A0A949YFX0-F1
#
_cell.length_a   1.000
_cell.length_b   1.000
_cell.length_c   1.000
_cell.angle_alpha   90.00
_cell.angle_beta   90.00
_cell.angle_gamma   90.00
#
_symmetry.space_group_name_H-M   'P 1'
#
loop_
_entity.id
_entity.type
_entity.pdbx_description
1 polymer ?
#
loop_
_entity_poly.entity_id
_entity_poly.type
_entity_poly.pdbx_seq_one_letter_code
_entity_poly.pdbx_strand_id
1 'polypeptide(L)' 'MKRRKVTTRPLSLGDLIAAVSSYSKTNEETVATVADLFASGQVRLMNNGRKVRARVR' A
#
# COMPACT_ATOMS: atom_id res chain seq x y z
N MET A 1 6.04 18.55 -12.23
CA MET A 1 5.08 17.76 -11.43
C MET A 1 5.09 18.22 -9.97
N LYS A 2 4.00 18.79 -9.45
CA LYS A 2 3.90 19.25 -8.05
C LYS A 2 3.74 18.03 -7.12
N ARG A 3 4.75 17.73 -6.30
CA ARG A 3 4.61 16.75 -5.21
C ARG A 3 3.69 17.34 -4.15
N ARG A 4 2.43 16.89 -4.10
CA ARG A 4 1.54 17.13 -2.96
C ARG A 4 2.17 16.44 -1.75
N LYS A 5 2.69 17.21 -0.78
CA LYS A 5 3.04 16.69 0.54
C LYS A 5 1.72 16.39 1.26
N VAL A 6 1.24 15.16 1.12
CA VAL A 6 0.18 14.62 1.96
C VAL A 6 0.78 14.45 3.35
N THR A 7 0.16 15.05 4.38
CA THR A 7 0.54 14.77 5.76
C THR A 7 0.15 13.31 6.05
N THR A 8 1.14 12.41 5.94
CA THR A 8 0.90 10.97 6.03
C THR A 8 0.88 10.56 7.49
N ARG A 9 -0.32 10.39 8.07
CA ARG A 9 -0.46 9.48 9.20
C ARG A 9 0.00 8.09 8.73
N PRO A 10 0.79 7.36 9.53
CA PRO A 10 1.13 5.98 9.19
C PRO A 10 -0.18 5.18 9.14
N LEU A 11 -0.52 4.70 7.94
CA LEU A 11 -1.65 3.81 7.73
C LEU A 11 -1.20 2.38 8.05
N SER A 12 -2.06 1.60 8.71
CA SER A 12 -1.81 0.18 8.83
C SER A 12 -1.93 -0.49 7.46
N LEU A 13 -1.34 -1.68 7.30
CA LEU A 13 -1.55 -2.48 6.09
C LEU A 13 -3.04 -2.80 5.89
N GLY A 14 -3.78 -2.99 6.99
CA GLY A 14 -5.23 -3.21 6.95
C GLY A 14 -5.99 -2.02 6.35
N ASP A 15 -5.62 -0.79 6.73
CA ASP A 15 -6.26 0.42 6.18
C ASP A 15 -5.99 0.58 4.68
N LEU A 16 -4.78 0.26 4.25
CA LEU A 16 -4.44 0.25 2.82
C LEU A 16 -5.28 -0.77 2.06
N ILE A 17 -5.39 -2.01 2.57
CA ILE A 17 -6.18 -3.07 1.93
C ILE A 17 -7.65 -2.67 1.88
N ALA A 18 -8.21 -2.14 2.97
CA ALA A 18 -9.60 -1.68 3.02
C ALA A 18 -9.87 -0.56 2.01
N ALA A 19 -8.94 0.40 1.89
CA ALA A 19 -9.05 1.48 0.92
C ALA A 19 -8.95 0.98 -0.52
N VAL A 20 -8.07 0.02 -0.84
CA VAL A 20 -7.96 -0.52 -2.21
C VAL A 20 -9.15 -1.41 -2.56
N SER A 21 -9.61 -2.22 -1.59
CA SER A 21 -10.76 -3.11 -1.76
C SER A 21 -12.04 -2.35 -2.10
N SER A 22 -12.24 -1.14 -1.57
CA SER A 22 -13.42 -0.33 -1.91
C SER A 22 -13.47 0.15 -3.37
N TYR A 23 -12.33 0.13 -4.08
CA TYR A 23 -12.24 0.45 -5.51
C TYR A 23 -12.10 -0.79 -6.40
N SER A 24 -11.85 -1.96 -5.81
CA SER A 24 -11.64 -3.21 -6.53
C SER A 24 -12.91 -4.04 -6.55
N LYS A 25 -13.12 -4.84 -7.59
CA LYS A 25 -14.30 -5.71 -7.72
C LYS A 25 -14.07 -7.10 -7.13
N THR A 26 -12.81 -7.52 -7.03
CA THR A 26 -12.42 -8.85 -6.54
C THR A 26 -11.23 -8.78 -5.58
N ASN A 27 -11.06 -9.85 -4.80
CA ASN A 27 -9.91 -9.99 -3.90
C ASN A 27 -8.59 -10.13 -4.68
N GLU A 28 -8.59 -10.78 -5.84
CA GLU A 28 -7.42 -10.88 -6.71
C GLU A 28 -6.97 -9.51 -7.21
N GLU A 29 -7.90 -8.67 -7.67
CA GLU A 29 -7.61 -7.30 -8.10
C GLU A 29 -7.04 -6.45 -6.95
N THR A 30 -7.60 -6.62 -5.75
CA THR A 30 -7.10 -5.96 -4.54
C THR A 30 -5.65 -6.37 -4.24
N VAL A 31 -5.35 -7.68 -4.26
CA VAL A 31 -4.00 -8.20 -3.98
C VAL A 31 -3.00 -7.75 -5.05
N ALA A 32 -3.37 -7.83 -6.33
CA ALA A 32 -2.52 -7.39 -7.44
C ALA A 32 -2.20 -5.90 -7.33
N THR A 33 -3.21 -5.07 -7.06
CA THR A 33 -3.03 -3.62 -6.91
C THR A 33 -2.14 -3.29 -5.70
N VAL A 34 -2.37 -3.93 -4.55
CA VAL A 34 -1.53 -3.74 -3.37
C VAL A 34 -0.08 -4.17 -3.64
N ALA A 35 0.13 -5.27 -4.36
CA ALA A 35 1.46 -5.71 -4.77
C ALA A 35 2.14 -4.70 -5.70
N ASP A 36 1.41 -4.14 -6.67
CA ASP A 36 1.91 -3.11 -7.59
C ASP A 36 2.28 -1.80 -6.87
N LEU A 37 1.51 -1.40 -5.85
CA LEU A 37 1.84 -0.24 -5.02
C LEU A 37 3.15 -0.44 -4.24
N PHE A 38 3.44 -1.66 -3.79
CA PHE A 38 4.72 -2.00 -3.18
C PHE A 38 5.86 -2.09 -4.20
N ALA A 39 5.61 -2.71 -5.36
CA ALA A 39 6.61 -2.89 -6.40
C ALA A 39 7.04 -1.55 -7.03
N SER A 40 6.08 -0.65 -7.27
CA SER A 40 6.32 0.70 -7.78
C SER A 40 6.94 1.64 -6.74
N GLY A 41 7.00 1.24 -5.47
CA GLY A 41 7.54 2.05 -4.39
C GLY A 41 6.64 3.24 -3.98
N GLN A 42 5.39 3.27 -4.44
CA GLN A 42 4.38 4.24 -3.99
C GLN A 42 4.05 4.06 -2.51
N VAL A 43 4.08 2.81 -2.03
CA VAL A 43 3.89 2.47 -0.61
C VAL A 43 5.16 1.81 -0.07
N ARG A 44 5.50 2.15 1.17
CA ARG A 44 6.57 1.51 1.93
C ARG A 44 6.00 0.85 3.17
N LEU A 45 6.29 -0.44 3.35
CA LEU A 45 5.95 -1.14 4.57
C LEU A 45 6.93 -0.77 5.68
N MET A 46 6.41 -0.48 6.87
CA MET A 46 7.20 -0.27 8.08
C MET A 46 6.74 -1.26 9.14
N ASN A 47 7.69 -1.90 9.80
CA ASN A 47 7.47 -2.75 10.96
C ASN A 47 8.36 -2.25 12.10
N ASN A 48 7.78 -1.85 13.23
CA ASN A 48 8.51 -1.32 14.39
C ASN A 48 9.54 -0.23 14.00
N GLY A 49 9.14 0.71 13.14
CA GLY A 49 10.01 1.80 12.66
C GLY A 49 11.04 1.38 11.60
N ARG A 50 11.18 0.09 11.28
CA ARG A 50 12.10 -0.42 10.26
C ARG A 50 11.38 -0.61 8.94
N LYS A 51 11.98 -0.18 7.84
CA LYS A 51 11.45 -0.43 6.49
C LYS A 51 11.59 -1.91 6.16
N VAL A 52 10.51 -2.53 5.67
CA VAL A 52 10.48 -3.93 5.27
C VAL A 52 10.10 -4.02 3.79
N ARG A 53 10.73 -4.95 3.06
CA ARG A 53 10.27 -5.30 1.71
C ARG A 53 9.19 -6.36 1.83
N ALA A 54 7.98 -6.04 1.38
CA ALA A 54 6.96 -7.06 1.19
C ALA A 54 7.33 -7.90 -0.05
N ARG A 55 7.39 -9.22 0.10
CA ARG A 55 7.35 -10.18 -1.01
C ARG A 55 6.00 -10.87 -0.93
N VAL A 56 5.19 -10.73 -1.98
CA VAL A 56 3.98 -11.52 -2.17
C VAL A 56 4.41 -12.80 -2.90
N ARG A 57 4.00 -13.95 -2.39
CA ARG A 57 4.20 -15.26 -3.00
C ARG A 57 2.91 -15.72 -3.65
#